data_AF-A0A699X2C9-F1
#
_entry.id   AF-A0A699X2C9-F1
#
_cell.length_a   1.000
_cell.length_b   1.000
_cell.length_c   1.000
_cell.angle_alpha   90.00
_cell.angle_beta   90.00
_cell.angle_gamma   90.00
#
_symmetry.space_group_name_H-M   'P 1'
#
loop_
_entity.id
_entity.type
_entity.pdbx_description
1 polymer ?
#
loop_
_entity_poly.entity_id
_entity_poly.type
_entity_poly.pdbx_seq_one_letter_code
_entity_poly.pdbx_strand_id
1 'polypeptide(L)'
;GWLDLVVLKHSHACNDYTTLNLTKLDVLDDFEELKIATAYSHKGQKLEGFPSNPDVLAEVEVHYETLPGWKKPTTGAKTYYDLPSQAREYIEFIEKFIGVKVKWIGVGPA
;
A
#
# COMPACT_ATOMS: atom_id res chain seq x y z
N GLY A 1 -1.11 -6.35 9.52
CA GLY A 1 -0.07 -6.83 8.59
C GLY A 1 0.47 -5.64 7.81
N TRP A 2 1.31 -5.91 6.82
CA TRP A 2 1.78 -4.90 5.87
C TRP A 2 0.71 -4.59 4.82
N LEU A 3 0.87 -3.47 4.10
CA LEU A 3 0.00 -3.14 2.97
C LEU A 3 0.17 -4.18 1.87
N ASP A 4 -0.96 -4.62 1.32
CA ASP A 4 -0.99 -5.60 0.24
C ASP A 4 -1.55 -5.00 -1.05
N LEU A 5 -0.67 -4.79 -2.03
CA LEU A 5 -1.06 -4.21 -3.31
C LEU A 5 -1.63 -5.24 -4.29
N VAL A 6 -1.38 -6.55 -4.08
CA VAL A 6 -2.04 -7.59 -4.88
C VAL A 6 -3.53 -7.60 -4.58
N VAL A 7 -3.89 -7.51 -3.30
CA VAL A 7 -5.28 -7.38 -2.84
C VAL A 7 -5.89 -6.07 -3.32
N LEU A 8 -5.20 -4.94 -3.14
CA LEU A 8 -5.73 -3.63 -3.55
C LEU A 8 -5.95 -3.57 -5.08
N LYS A 9 -5.03 -4.14 -5.87
CA LYS A 9 -5.15 -4.21 -7.34
C LYS A 9 -6.33 -5.08 -7.76
N HIS A 10 -6.55 -6.21 -7.08
CA HIS A 10 -7.74 -7.04 -7.31
C HIS A 10 -9.03 -6.26 -6.98
N SER A 11 -9.06 -5.57 -5.85
CA SER A 11 -10.19 -4.75 -5.44
C SER A 11 -10.50 -3.64 -6.46
N HIS A 12 -9.46 -3.00 -7.01
CA HIS A 12 -9.61 -2.02 -8.08
C HIS A 12 -10.17 -2.66 -9.35
N ALA A 13 -9.64 -3.81 -9.79
CA ALA A 13 -10.13 -4.49 -10.99
C ALA A 13 -11.63 -4.87 -10.91
N CYS A 14 -12.14 -5.14 -9.70
CA CYS A 14 -13.56 -5.42 -9.49
C CYS A 14 -14.46 -4.17 -9.44
N ASN A 15 -13.93 -3.03 -8.96
CA ASN A 15 -14.75 -1.86 -8.61
C ASN A 15 -14.47 -0.61 -9.46
N ASP A 16 -13.42 -0.63 -10.27
CA ASP A 16 -13.00 0.47 -11.16
C ASP A 16 -12.89 1.82 -10.46
N TYR A 17 -12.10 1.87 -9.39
CA TYR A 17 -11.86 3.10 -8.63
C TYR A 17 -11.31 4.22 -9.51
N THR A 18 -11.97 5.39 -9.45
CA THR A 18 -11.46 6.62 -10.06
C THR A 18 -10.43 7.32 -9.18
N THR A 19 -10.56 7.20 -7.86
CA THR A 19 -9.65 7.75 -6.85
C THR A 19 -9.62 6.88 -5.59
N LEU A 20 -8.54 6.99 -4.82
CA LEU A 20 -8.36 6.31 -3.53
C LEU A 20 -8.40 7.30 -2.35
N ASN A 21 -8.86 6.81 -1.20
CA ASN A 21 -8.68 7.46 0.09
C ASN A 21 -7.72 6.60 0.92
N LEU A 22 -6.50 7.07 1.15
CA LEU A 22 -5.50 6.38 1.96
C LEU A 22 -5.65 6.82 3.41
N THR A 23 -5.93 5.89 4.31
CA THR A 23 -6.21 6.23 5.73
C THR A 23 -5.12 5.70 6.65
N LYS A 24 -5.00 6.32 7.83
CA LYS A 24 -4.08 5.91 8.90
C LYS A 24 -2.61 5.93 8.48
N LEU A 25 -2.21 6.93 7.69
CA LEU A 25 -0.80 7.09 7.31
C LEU A 25 0.08 7.34 8.53
N ASP A 26 -0.46 8.03 9.53
CA ASP A 26 0.16 8.34 10.82
C ASP A 26 0.63 7.11 11.61
N VAL A 27 -0.01 5.95 11.41
CA VAL A 27 0.39 4.70 12.07
C VAL A 27 1.76 4.22 11.60
N LEU A 28 2.25 4.72 10.46
CA LEU A 28 3.53 4.34 9.88
C LEU A 28 4.69 5.28 10.26
N ASP A 29 4.43 6.33 11.04
CA ASP A 29 5.38 7.42 11.32
C ASP A 29 6.71 6.96 11.96
N ASP A 30 6.66 5.92 12.80
CA ASP A 30 7.80 5.49 13.61
C ASP A 30 8.67 4.40 12.97
N PHE A 31 8.29 3.90 11.80
CA PHE A 31 9.00 2.82 11.12
C PHE A 31 10.26 3.34 10.41
N GLU A 32 11.33 2.55 10.47
CA GLU A 32 12.57 2.80 9.70
C GLU A 32 12.45 2.29 8.27
N GLU A 33 11.73 1.19 8.09
CA GLU A 33 11.46 0.56 6.81
C GLU A 33 10.01 0.08 6.78
N LEU A 34 9.41 0.17 5.61
CA LEU A 34 8.04 -0.24 5.32
C LEU A 34 8.07 -1.35 4.28
N LYS A 35 7.46 -2.49 4.60
CA LYS A 35 7.27 -3.56 3.63
C LYS A 35 5.91 -3.44 2.98
N ILE A 36 5.87 -3.65 1.66
CA ILE A 36 4.64 -3.62 0.86
C ILE A 36 4.61 -4.88 0.01
N ALA A 37 3.55 -5.68 0.12
CA ALA A 37 3.40 -6.87 -0.71
C ALA A 37 3.04 -6.45 -2.14
N THR A 38 3.86 -6.85 -3.11
CA THR A 38 3.73 -6.45 -4.53
C THR A 38 3.48 -7.61 -5.47
N ALA A 39 3.73 -8.85 -5.04
CA ALA A 39 3.42 -10.04 -5.81
C ALA A 39 3.26 -11.26 -4.90
N TYR A 40 2.57 -12.27 -5.42
CA TYR A 40 2.52 -13.60 -4.84
C TYR A 40 3.18 -14.61 -5.78
N SER A 41 3.81 -15.64 -5.22
CA SER A 41 4.09 -16.89 -5.92
C SER A 41 3.43 -18.06 -5.23
N HIS A 42 3.10 -19.10 -5.99
CA HIS A 42 2.69 -20.39 -5.47
C HIS A 42 3.53 -21.46 -6.15
N LYS A 43 4.19 -22.32 -5.35
CA LYS A 43 5.07 -23.40 -5.83
C LYS A 43 6.12 -22.92 -6.85
N GLY A 44 6.75 -21.78 -6.54
CA GLY A 44 7.79 -21.15 -7.37
C GLY A 44 7.29 -20.42 -8.62
N GLN A 45 5.97 -20.37 -8.88
CA GLN A 45 5.40 -19.64 -10.01
C GLN A 45 4.73 -18.35 -9.55
N LYS A 46 5.08 -17.22 -10.18
CA LYS A 46 4.45 -15.93 -9.92
C LYS A 46 2.99 -15.96 -10.35
N LEU A 47 2.10 -15.53 -9.47
CA LEU A 47 0.69 -15.37 -9.76
C LEU A 47 0.43 -14.04 -10.47
N GLU A 48 -0.53 -14.01 -11.39
CA GLU A 48 -0.93 -12.79 -12.11
C GLU A 48 -1.71 -11.80 -11.22
N GLY A 49 -2.34 -12.31 -10.16
CA GLY A 49 -3.15 -11.53 -9.23
C GLY A 49 -3.58 -12.36 -8.03
N PHE A 50 -4.65 -11.92 -7.39
CA PHE A 50 -5.19 -12.58 -6.20
C PHE A 50 -5.81 -13.95 -6.58
N PRO A 51 -5.40 -15.07 -5.95
CA PRO A 51 -5.94 -16.39 -6.25
C PRO A 51 -7.38 -16.54 -5.72
N SER A 52 -8.25 -17.17 -6.51
CA SER A 52 -9.64 -17.44 -6.12
C SER A 52 -9.79 -18.68 -5.22
N ASN A 53 -8.81 -19.59 -5.24
CA ASN A 53 -8.82 -20.79 -4.41
C ASN A 53 -8.20 -20.47 -3.02
N PRO A 54 -8.93 -20.66 -1.91
CA PRO A 54 -8.42 -20.38 -0.57
C PRO A 54 -7.25 -21.28 -0.16
N ASP A 55 -7.18 -22.52 -0.65
CA ASP A 55 -6.05 -23.43 -0.36
C ASP A 55 -4.77 -22.92 -1.02
N VAL A 56 -4.88 -22.37 -2.24
CA VAL A 56 -3.75 -21.71 -2.92
C VAL A 56 -3.35 -20.45 -2.17
N LEU A 57 -4.32 -19.63 -1.76
CA LEU A 57 -4.08 -18.40 -1.00
C LEU A 57 -3.35 -18.67 0.32
N ALA A 58 -3.69 -19.77 1.02
CA ALA A 58 -3.05 -20.14 2.27
C ALA A 58 -1.56 -20.54 2.11
N GLU A 59 -1.15 -20.93 0.89
CA GLU A 59 0.20 -21.40 0.57
C GLU A 59 1.04 -20.38 -0.21
N VAL A 60 0.54 -19.16 -0.45
CA VAL A 60 1.29 -18.18 -1.25
C VAL A 60 2.54 -17.69 -0.52
N GLU A 61 3.61 -17.54 -1.28
CA GLU A 61 4.81 -16.81 -0.89
C GLU A 61 4.60 -15.35 -1.28
N VAL A 62 4.71 -14.45 -0.30
CA VAL A 62 4.53 -13.03 -0.50
C VAL A 62 5.86 -12.35 -0.80
N HIS A 63 5.93 -11.66 -1.93
CA HIS A 63 7.08 -10.84 -2.32
C HIS A 63 6.86 -9.41 -1.86
N TYR A 64 7.81 -8.91 -1.05
CA TYR A 64 7.76 -7.57 -0.49
C TYR A 64 8.75 -6.65 -1.18
N GLU A 65 8.31 -5.44 -1.52
CA GLU A 65 9.22 -4.31 -1.68
C GLU A 65 9.39 -3.57 -0.35
N THR A 66 10.60 -3.09 -0.10
CA THR A 66 10.95 -2.37 1.13
C THR A 66 11.23 -0.92 0.76
N LEU A 67 10.47 0.00 1.35
CA LEU A 67 10.66 1.43 1.21
C LEU A 67 11.21 2.01 2.52
N PRO A 68 12.01 3.09 2.46
CA PRO A 68 12.41 3.79 3.68
C PRO A 68 11.18 4.39 4.36
N GLY A 69 11.10 4.21 5.68
CA GLY A 69 10.16 4.96 6.50
C GLY A 69 10.61 6.41 6.69
N TRP A 70 9.78 7.24 7.31
CA TRP A 70 10.04 8.68 7.45
C TRP A 70 10.46 9.11 8.87
N LYS A 71 10.23 8.31 9.92
CA LYS A 71 10.63 8.60 11.31
C LYS A 71 10.23 10.01 11.78
N LYS A 72 9.07 10.49 11.33
CA LYS A 72 8.58 11.86 11.55
C LYS A 72 7.05 11.86 11.67
N PRO A 73 6.47 12.72 12.52
CA PRO A 73 5.03 12.81 12.63
C PRO A 73 4.40 13.34 11.34
N THR A 74 3.33 12.70 10.88
CA THR A 74 2.43 13.20 9.82
C THR A 74 1.15 13.81 10.38
N THR A 75 0.84 13.55 11.67
CA THR A 75 -0.31 14.11 12.34
C THR A 75 -0.33 15.64 12.28
N GLY A 76 -1.47 16.20 11.87
CA GLY A 76 -1.67 17.63 11.74
C GLY A 76 -1.34 18.20 10.36
N ALA A 77 -0.74 17.42 9.46
CA ALA A 77 -0.56 17.80 8.05
C ALA A 77 -1.92 18.21 7.43
N LYS A 78 -1.97 19.37 6.77
CA LYS A 78 -3.15 19.93 6.12
C LYS A 78 -3.00 19.99 4.60
N THR A 79 -1.77 19.91 4.10
CA THR A 79 -1.46 19.89 2.67
C THR A 79 -0.59 18.69 2.34
N TYR A 80 -0.59 18.27 1.07
CA TYR A 80 0.27 17.18 0.60
C TYR A 80 1.75 17.45 0.89
N TYR A 81 2.19 18.71 0.78
CA TYR A 81 3.59 19.09 0.97
C TYR A 81 3.99 19.26 2.43
N ASP A 82 3.05 19.19 3.37
CA ASP A 82 3.35 19.09 4.80
C ASP A 82 3.89 17.69 5.16
N LEU A 83 3.64 16.69 4.31
CA LEU A 83 4.11 15.32 4.52
C LEU A 83 5.61 15.21 4.23
N PRO A 84 6.35 14.40 5.02
CA PRO A 84 7.73 14.01 4.70
C PRO A 84 7.84 13.45 3.28
N SER A 85 9.00 13.65 2.63
CA SER A 85 9.20 13.17 1.26
C SER A 85 9.00 11.67 1.14
N GLN A 86 9.47 10.87 2.10
CA GLN A 86 9.30 9.41 2.07
C GLN A 86 7.83 8.99 2.22
N ALA A 87 7.01 9.76 2.97
CA ALA A 87 5.57 9.50 3.05
C ALA A 87 4.88 9.78 1.71
N ARG A 88 5.31 10.83 0.99
CA ARG A 88 4.85 11.12 -0.37
C ARG A 88 5.29 10.05 -1.38
N GLU A 89 6.54 9.60 -1.30
CA GLU A 89 7.07 8.50 -2.12
C GLU A 89 6.29 7.19 -1.89
N TYR A 90 5.90 6.91 -0.64
CA TYR A 90 5.03 5.78 -0.30
C TYR A 90 3.66 5.89 -0.98
N ILE A 91 3.03 7.06 -0.95
CA ILE A 91 1.76 7.32 -1.64
C ILE A 91 1.93 7.14 -3.16
N GLU A 92 2.96 7.77 -3.74
CA GLU A 92 3.26 7.70 -5.18
C GLU A 92 3.56 6.28 -5.64
N PHE A 93 4.20 5.47 -4.79
CA PHE A 93 4.43 4.04 -5.05
C PHE A 93 3.10 3.27 -5.17
N ILE A 94 2.16 3.49 -4.24
CA ILE A 94 0.82 2.90 -4.31
C ILE A 94 0.10 3.33 -5.58
N GLU A 95 0.08 4.63 -5.87
CA GLU A 95 -0.58 5.18 -7.06
C GLU A 95 -0.02 4.58 -8.35
N LYS A 96 1.31 4.48 -8.46
CA LYS A 96 1.99 3.91 -9.63
C LYS A 96 1.67 2.43 -9.80
N PHE A 97 1.62 1.67 -8.70
CA PHE A 97 1.36 0.24 -8.76
C PHE A 97 -0.09 -0.07 -9.15
N ILE A 98 -1.04 0.69 -8.61
CA ILE A 98 -2.48 0.48 -8.83
C ILE A 98 -2.97 1.16 -10.11
N GLY A 99 -2.35 2.27 -10.52
CA GLY A 99 -2.81 3.09 -11.65
C GLY A 99 -3.91 4.10 -11.29
N VAL A 100 -4.15 4.33 -10.00
CA VAL A 100 -5.22 5.19 -9.48
C VAL A 100 -4.65 6.21 -8.51
N LYS A 101 -5.11 7.46 -8.60
CA LYS A 101 -4.65 8.56 -7.74
C LYS A 101 -5.28 8.52 -6.35
N VAL A 102 -4.47 8.81 -5.33
CA VAL A 102 -4.89 9.03 -3.95
C VAL A 102 -5.33 10.49 -3.81
N LYS A 103 -6.61 10.69 -3.53
CA LYS A 103 -7.21 12.03 -3.42
C LYS A 103 -7.31 12.50 -1.97
N TRP A 104 -7.45 11.58 -1.03
CA TRP A 104 -7.55 11.88 0.39
C TRP A 104 -6.53 11.07 1.19
N ILE A 105 -5.96 11.71 2.21
CA ILE A 105 -4.93 11.13 3.07
C ILE A 105 -5.34 11.39 4.52
N GLY A 106 -5.60 10.33 5.28
CA GLY A 106 -5.88 10.41 6.71
C GLY A 106 -4.59 10.29 7.52
N VAL A 107 -4.30 11.32 8.32
CA VAL A 107 -3.11 11.43 9.19
C VAL A 107 -3.47 11.50 10.69
N GLY A 108 -4.65 11.01 11.05
CA GLY A 108 -5.13 10.97 12.42
C GLY A 108 -6.64 10.76 12.51
N PRO A 109 -7.17 10.55 13.72
CA PRO A 109 -8.58 10.25 13.96
C PRO A 109 -9.50 11.48 14.07
N ALA A 110 -8.94 12.70 14.13
CA ALA A 110 -9.64 13.93 14.49
C ALA A 110 -9.86 14.88 13.30
#